data_AF-A0A951CN62-F1
#
_entry.id   AF-A0A951CN62-F1
#
_cell.length_a   1.000
_cell.length_b   1.000
_cell.length_c   1.000
_cell.angle_alpha   90.00
_cell.angle_beta   90.00
_cell.angle_gamma   90.00
#
_symmetry.space_group_name_H-M   'P 1'
#
loop_
_entity.id
_entity.type
_entity.pdbx_description
1 polymer ?
#
loop_
_entity_poly.entity_id
_entity_poly.type
_entity_poly.pdbx_seq_one_letter_code
_entity_poly.pdbx_strand_id
1 'polypeptide(L)'
;MAQQAQVTEEQARAVAEESRESGWDKPSFAKELFLGRFPLELIHPFPQPADEEAARTQAFLDKLREFLMTIDGSVIERDAQIPDEYVKGFAELGCFGMKIPSEYGGLNMSQVAYNRALMMASTVHLSLGALLSAHQSIGV
;
A
#
# COMPACT_ATOMS: atom_id res chain seq x y z
N MET A 1 4.74 -8.43 -30.30
CA MET A 1 4.26 -9.52 -29.42
C MET A 1 5.40 -9.83 -28.47
N ALA A 2 5.35 -9.35 -27.21
CA ALA A 2 6.39 -9.68 -26.24
C ALA A 2 6.28 -11.17 -25.91
N GLN A 3 7.40 -11.89 -26.03
CA GLN A 3 7.49 -13.30 -25.69
C GLN A 3 7.32 -13.43 -24.18
N GLN A 4 6.19 -13.98 -23.71
CA GLN A 4 5.98 -14.23 -22.28
C GLN A 4 7.06 -15.20 -21.80
N ALA A 5 7.89 -14.75 -20.84
CA ALA A 5 8.85 -15.62 -20.18
C ALA A 5 8.08 -16.72 -19.44
N GLN A 6 8.36 -18.00 -19.75
CA GLN A 6 7.86 -19.12 -18.96
C GLN A 6 8.64 -19.16 -17.65
N VAL A 7 8.04 -18.65 -16.57
CA VAL A 7 8.57 -18.73 -15.21
C VAL A 7 8.03 -20.01 -14.55
N THR A 8 8.91 -20.86 -14.04
CA THR A 8 8.53 -22.07 -13.30
C THR A 8 8.21 -21.76 -11.83
N GLU A 9 7.45 -22.63 -11.16
CA GLU A 9 7.20 -22.53 -9.72
C GLU A 9 8.51 -22.45 -8.91
N GLU A 10 9.52 -23.24 -9.31
CA GLU A 10 10.82 -23.27 -8.66
C GLU A 10 11.55 -21.91 -8.75
N GLN A 11 11.49 -21.28 -9.93
CA GLN A 11 12.06 -19.94 -10.14
C GLN A 11 11.32 -18.88 -9.32
N ALA A 12 9.98 -18.92 -9.29
CA ALA A 12 9.20 -17.99 -8.48
C ALA A 12 9.48 -18.15 -6.98
N ARG A 13 9.61 -19.39 -6.49
CA ARG A 13 9.95 -19.69 -5.10
C ARG A 13 11.36 -19.20 -4.76
N ALA A 14 12.33 -19.40 -5.64
CA ALA A 14 13.71 -18.95 -5.42
C ALA A 14 13.77 -17.43 -5.24
N VAL A 15 13.09 -16.65 -6.09
CA VAL A 15 13.02 -15.19 -5.97
C VAL A 15 12.39 -14.76 -4.64
N ALA A 16 11.31 -15.44 -4.21
CA ALA A 16 10.65 -15.14 -2.94
C ALA A 16 11.56 -15.44 -1.73
N GLU A 17 12.28 -16.55 -1.75
CA GLU A 17 13.23 -16.92 -0.69
C GLU A 17 14.46 -15.99 -0.65
N GLU A 18 14.99 -15.59 -1.81
CA GLU A 18 16.07 -14.59 -1.90
C GLU A 18 15.65 -13.21 -1.36
N SER A 19 14.36 -12.89 -1.44
CA SER A 19 13.80 -11.64 -0.94
C SER A 19 13.57 -11.64 0.58
N ARG A 20 13.76 -12.77 1.27
CA ARG A 20 13.66 -12.83 2.74
C ARG A 20 14.78 -12.04 3.40
N GLU A 21 14.41 -11.25 4.40
CA GLU A 21 15.36 -10.52 5.23
C GLU A 21 16.27 -11.51 5.99
N SER A 22 17.57 -11.44 5.71
CA SER A 22 18.59 -12.38 6.21
C SER A 22 19.32 -11.92 7.48
N GLY A 23 19.13 -10.65 7.88
CA GLY A 23 19.76 -10.03 9.04
C GLY A 23 18.88 -8.93 9.63
N TRP A 24 19.06 -8.64 10.92
CA TRP A 24 18.26 -7.64 11.64
C TRP A 24 19.14 -6.44 12.04
N ASP A 25 19.41 -5.57 11.08
CA ASP A 25 20.39 -4.49 11.24
C ASP A 25 19.80 -3.22 11.86
N LYS A 26 18.46 -3.11 11.94
CA LYS A 26 17.77 -1.94 12.49
C LYS A 26 17.50 -2.10 13.99
N PRO A 27 17.68 -1.02 14.79
CA PRO A 27 17.27 -1.04 16.19
C PRO A 27 15.74 -1.22 16.31
N SER A 28 15.29 -1.95 17.33
CA SER A 28 13.87 -2.25 17.54
C SER A 28 13.44 -1.90 18.96
N PHE A 29 12.55 -0.90 19.08
CA PHE A 29 12.00 -0.49 20.38
C PHE A 29 11.35 -1.67 21.12
N ALA A 30 10.55 -2.47 20.41
CA ALA A 30 9.88 -3.62 21.00
C ALA A 30 10.88 -4.66 21.52
N LYS A 31 11.91 -5.01 20.74
CA LYS A 31 12.96 -5.95 21.17
C LYS A 31 13.67 -5.46 22.44
N GLU A 32 14.05 -4.18 22.46
CA GLU A 32 14.78 -3.59 23.57
C GLU A 32 13.94 -3.54 24.85
N LEU A 33 12.63 -3.32 24.72
CA LEU A 33 11.69 -3.39 25.84
C LEU A 33 11.64 -4.79 26.48
N PHE A 34 11.63 -5.86 25.67
CA PHE A 34 11.74 -7.24 26.18
C PHE A 34 13.07 -7.51 26.91
N LEU A 35 14.12 -6.74 26.60
CA LEU A 35 15.43 -6.84 27.24
C LEU A 35 15.61 -5.86 28.41
N GLY A 36 14.52 -5.22 28.88
CA GLY A 36 14.52 -4.30 30.02
C GLY A 36 15.14 -2.93 29.71
N ARG A 37 15.27 -2.57 28.43
CA ARG A 37 15.79 -1.27 27.98
C ARG A 37 14.66 -0.41 27.40
N PHE A 38 14.75 0.90 27.57
CA PHE A 38 13.73 1.85 27.12
C PHE A 38 14.32 2.92 26.20
N PRO A 39 14.64 2.57 24.93
CA PRO A 39 15.19 3.51 23.95
C PRO A 39 14.06 4.36 23.34
N LEU A 40 13.55 5.32 24.12
CA LEU A 40 12.41 6.18 23.76
C LEU A 40 12.61 6.91 22.42
N GLU A 41 13.84 7.25 22.08
CA GLU A 41 14.23 7.93 20.84
C GLU A 41 13.86 7.17 19.56
N LEU A 42 13.62 5.85 19.64
CA LEU A 42 13.18 5.05 18.50
C LEU A 42 11.72 5.27 18.10
N ILE A 43 10.91 5.85 18.99
CA ILE A 43 9.46 6.04 18.78
C ILE A 43 8.98 7.46 19.07
N HIS A 44 9.82 8.31 19.68
CA HIS A 44 9.46 9.65 20.10
C HIS A 44 10.56 10.69 19.77
N PRO A 45 10.21 11.88 19.25
CA PRO A 45 8.86 12.30 18.85
C PRO A 45 8.34 11.49 17.66
N PHE A 46 7.02 11.45 17.47
CA PHE A 46 6.44 10.72 16.35
C PHE A 46 7.01 11.25 15.03
N PRO A 47 7.56 10.37 14.16
CA PRO A 47 8.17 10.80 12.91
C PRO A 47 7.12 11.46 12.01
N GLN A 48 7.41 12.67 11.54
CA GLN A 48 6.55 13.40 10.62
C GLN A 48 7.14 13.33 9.21
N PRO A 49 6.30 13.21 8.16
CA PRO A 49 6.75 13.36 6.79
C PRO A 49 7.25 14.79 6.54
N ALA A 50 8.11 14.97 5.53
CA ALA A 50 8.49 16.30 5.08
C ALA A 50 7.27 17.05 4.50
N ASP A 51 7.27 18.39 4.60
CA ASP A 51 6.13 19.22 4.20
C ASP A 51 5.68 18.99 2.75
N GLU A 52 6.64 18.80 1.84
CA GLU A 52 6.36 18.51 0.43
C GLU A 52 5.65 17.15 0.26
N GLU A 53 6.11 16.12 0.99
CA GLU A 53 5.49 14.80 0.97
C GLU A 53 4.08 14.84 1.58
N ALA A 54 3.92 15.60 2.68
CA ALA A 54 2.62 15.80 3.32
C ALA A 54 1.63 16.49 2.37
N ALA A 55 2.06 17.53 1.66
CA ALA A 55 1.24 18.24 0.68
C ALA A 55 0.86 17.35 -0.51
N ARG A 56 1.82 16.60 -1.07
CA ARG A 56 1.56 15.62 -2.15
C ARG A 56 0.58 14.54 -1.71
N THR A 57 0.75 14.02 -0.49
CA THR A 57 -0.15 13.03 0.10
C THR A 57 -1.56 13.59 0.23
N GLN A 58 -1.70 14.80 0.76
CA GLN A 58 -3.01 15.42 0.96
C GLN A 58 -3.73 15.65 -0.38
N ALA A 59 -3.03 16.18 -1.38
CA ALA A 59 -3.59 16.39 -2.72
C ALA A 59 -4.10 15.10 -3.38
N PHE A 60 -3.41 13.97 -3.17
CA PHE A 60 -3.89 12.68 -3.63
C PHE A 60 -5.11 12.18 -2.85
N LEU A 61 -5.07 12.27 -1.52
CA LEU A 61 -6.18 11.86 -0.67
C LEU A 61 -7.46 12.66 -0.94
N ASP A 62 -7.33 13.92 -1.36
CA ASP A 62 -8.49 14.74 -1.74
C ASP A 62 -9.15 14.21 -3.02
N LYS A 63 -8.36 13.89 -4.06
CA LYS A 63 -8.87 13.24 -5.28
C LYS A 63 -9.49 11.87 -5.01
N LEU A 64 -8.83 11.07 -4.17
CA LEU A 64 -9.35 9.78 -3.76
C LEU A 64 -10.68 9.94 -3.03
N ARG A 65 -10.80 10.91 -2.12
CA ARG A 65 -12.05 11.18 -1.40
C ARG A 65 -13.18 11.53 -2.36
N GLU A 66 -12.93 12.40 -3.33
CA GLU A 66 -13.94 12.78 -4.34
C GLU A 66 -14.45 11.56 -5.11
N PHE A 67 -13.54 10.67 -5.53
CA PHE A 67 -13.94 9.44 -6.22
C PHE A 67 -14.68 8.47 -5.29
N LEU A 68 -14.25 8.31 -4.04
CA LEU A 68 -14.92 7.44 -3.08
C LEU A 68 -16.36 7.89 -2.79
N MET A 69 -16.68 9.19 -2.91
CA MET A 69 -18.06 9.68 -2.79
C MET A 69 -18.98 9.18 -3.92
N THR A 70 -18.43 8.68 -5.02
CA THR A 70 -19.23 8.11 -6.13
C THR A 70 -19.43 6.60 -6.02
N ILE A 71 -18.86 5.96 -4.99
CA ILE A 71 -18.91 4.51 -4.79
C ILE A 71 -19.96 4.17 -3.74
N ASP A 72 -20.79 3.17 -4.03
CA ASP A 72 -21.74 2.62 -3.08
C ASP A 72 -21.27 1.24 -2.60
N GLY A 73 -20.84 1.16 -1.35
CA GLY A 73 -20.40 -0.09 -0.74
C GLY A 73 -21.50 -1.16 -0.64
N SER A 74 -22.79 -0.77 -0.61
CA SER A 74 -23.90 -1.72 -0.52
C SER A 74 -24.07 -2.57 -1.79
N VAL A 75 -23.61 -2.05 -2.94
CA VAL A 75 -23.56 -2.81 -4.20
C VAL A 75 -22.61 -4.00 -4.05
N ILE A 76 -21.46 -3.79 -3.40
CA ILE A 76 -20.45 -4.83 -3.20
C ILE A 76 -20.98 -5.94 -2.28
N GLU A 77 -21.65 -5.57 -1.18
CA GLU A 77 -22.26 -6.52 -0.26
C GLU A 77 -23.38 -7.34 -0.95
N ARG A 78 -24.24 -6.68 -1.72
CA ARG A 78 -25.36 -7.32 -2.43
C ARG A 78 -24.87 -8.31 -3.49
N ASP A 79 -23.91 -7.89 -4.30
CA ASP A 79 -23.47 -8.64 -5.48
C ASP A 79 -22.29 -9.57 -5.17
N ALA A 80 -21.75 -9.49 -3.94
CA ALA A 80 -20.55 -10.21 -3.49
C ALA A 80 -19.34 -10.02 -4.42
N GLN A 81 -19.27 -8.88 -5.12
CA GLN A 81 -18.27 -8.58 -6.11
C GLN A 81 -18.00 -7.07 -6.14
N ILE A 82 -16.73 -6.68 -6.30
CA ILE A 82 -16.38 -5.28 -6.55
C ILE A 82 -16.68 -5.00 -8.04
N PRO A 83 -17.55 -4.01 -8.36
CA PRO A 83 -17.83 -3.65 -9.73
C PRO A 83 -16.59 -3.20 -10.52
N ASP A 84 -16.52 -3.60 -11.79
CA ASP A 84 -15.37 -3.31 -12.66
C ASP A 84 -15.16 -1.80 -12.84
N GLU A 85 -16.22 -1.00 -12.85
CA GLU A 85 -16.13 0.45 -12.93
C GLU A 85 -15.42 1.07 -11.72
N TYR A 86 -15.57 0.48 -10.52
CA TYR A 86 -14.87 0.95 -9.32
C TYR A 86 -13.39 0.63 -9.43
N VAL A 87 -13.05 -0.60 -9.85
CA VAL A 87 -11.67 -1.02 -10.10
C VAL A 87 -11.00 -0.12 -11.15
N LYS A 88 -11.71 0.17 -12.24
CA LYS A 88 -11.22 1.06 -13.29
C LYS A 88 -10.96 2.47 -12.79
N GLY A 89 -11.86 3.05 -11.98
CA GLY A 89 -11.64 4.37 -11.40
C GLY A 89 -10.44 4.42 -10.45
N PHE A 90 -10.22 3.37 -9.64
CA PHE A 90 -8.98 3.25 -8.85
C PHE A 90 -7.73 3.19 -9.74
N ALA A 91 -7.79 2.50 -10.87
CA ALA A 91 -6.69 2.42 -11.82
C ALA A 91 -6.40 3.77 -12.49
N GLU A 92 -7.43 4.50 -12.91
CA GLU A 92 -7.30 5.84 -13.50
C GLU A 92 -6.70 6.86 -12.50
N LEU A 93 -7.01 6.72 -11.21
CA LEU A 93 -6.39 7.51 -10.14
C LEU A 93 -4.95 7.10 -9.81
N GLY A 94 -4.46 5.96 -10.34
CA GLY A 94 -3.14 5.43 -10.03
C GLY A 94 -3.03 4.70 -8.69
N CYS A 95 -4.16 4.28 -8.09
CA CYS A 95 -4.17 3.65 -6.78
C CYS A 95 -3.39 2.30 -6.76
N PHE A 96 -3.33 1.59 -7.89
CA PHE A 96 -2.54 0.36 -8.01
C PHE A 96 -1.04 0.58 -8.14
N GLY A 97 -0.57 1.84 -8.27
CA GLY A 97 0.84 2.21 -8.40
C GLY A 97 1.38 3.13 -7.30
N MET A 98 0.65 3.33 -6.19
CA MET A 98 0.99 4.29 -5.13
C MET A 98 2.47 4.26 -4.67
N LYS A 99 2.99 3.09 -4.27
CA LYS A 99 4.36 2.96 -3.73
C LYS A 99 5.43 2.78 -4.80
N ILE A 100 5.04 2.55 -6.05
CA ILE A 100 5.99 2.26 -7.13
C ILE A 100 6.76 3.55 -7.46
N PRO A 101 8.10 3.50 -7.64
CA PRO A 101 8.86 4.66 -8.06
C PRO A 101 8.33 5.30 -9.35
N SER A 102 8.41 6.62 -9.44
CA SER A 102 7.84 7.36 -10.57
C SER A 102 8.50 7.05 -11.92
N GLU A 103 9.77 6.65 -11.91
CA GLU A 103 10.49 6.18 -13.10
C GLU A 103 9.89 4.91 -13.71
N TYR A 104 9.14 4.13 -12.92
CA TYR A 104 8.39 2.95 -13.38
C TYR A 104 6.89 3.24 -13.57
N GLY A 105 6.49 4.51 -13.58
CA GLY A 105 5.10 4.93 -13.78
C GLY A 105 4.24 4.95 -12.51
N GLY A 106 4.85 4.79 -11.33
CA GLY A 106 4.14 4.87 -10.06
C GLY A 106 4.04 6.27 -9.45
N LEU A 107 3.39 6.38 -8.29
CA LEU A 107 3.19 7.66 -7.60
C LEU A 107 4.29 8.00 -6.59
N ASN A 108 5.22 7.07 -6.33
CA ASN A 108 6.32 7.22 -5.39
C ASN A 108 5.86 7.81 -4.04
N MET A 109 4.81 7.21 -3.48
CA MET A 109 4.25 7.56 -2.17
C MET A 109 4.94 6.77 -1.07
N SER A 110 5.08 7.39 0.09
CA SER A 110 5.57 6.70 1.29
C SER A 110 4.55 5.68 1.81
N GLN A 111 5.03 4.82 2.71
CA GLN A 111 4.15 3.88 3.42
C GLN A 111 3.07 4.58 4.24
N VAL A 112 3.34 5.77 4.79
CA VAL A 112 2.34 6.54 5.55
C VAL A 112 1.22 7.01 4.62
N ALA A 113 1.57 7.57 3.46
CA ALA A 113 0.61 8.02 2.46
C ALA A 113 -0.25 6.85 1.93
N TYR A 114 0.39 5.74 1.59
CA TYR A 114 -0.27 4.50 1.19
C TYR A 114 -1.28 4.01 2.23
N ASN A 115 -0.87 3.89 3.49
CA ASN A 115 -1.76 3.44 4.57
C ASN A 115 -2.94 4.39 4.78
N ARG A 116 -2.73 5.71 4.67
CA ARG A 116 -3.83 6.68 4.74
C ARG A 116 -4.84 6.50 3.60
N ALA A 117 -4.37 6.19 2.39
CA ALA A 117 -5.24 5.92 1.25
C ALA A 117 -6.05 4.63 1.45
N LEU A 118 -5.42 3.55 1.93
CA LEU A 118 -6.11 2.31 2.27
C LEU A 118 -7.19 2.53 3.34
N MET A 119 -6.86 3.24 4.43
CA MET A 119 -7.82 3.58 5.48
C MET A 119 -9.02 4.34 4.92
N MET A 120 -8.78 5.27 4.00
CA MET A 120 -9.84 6.05 3.37
C MET A 120 -10.73 5.18 2.48
N ALA A 121 -10.16 4.36 1.61
CA ALA A 121 -10.91 3.44 0.75
C ALA A 121 -11.77 2.47 1.57
N SER A 122 -11.21 1.95 2.68
CA SER A 122 -11.90 1.06 3.61
C SER A 122 -13.10 1.70 4.31
N THR A 123 -13.22 3.03 4.34
CA THR A 123 -14.40 3.69 4.93
C THR A 123 -15.67 3.50 4.11
N VAL A 124 -15.53 3.22 2.81
CA VAL A 124 -16.66 2.90 1.92
C VAL A 124 -17.00 1.42 2.02
N HIS A 125 -15.98 0.56 1.89
CA HIS A 125 -16.11 -0.89 2.04
C HIS A 125 -14.74 -1.55 2.25
N LEU A 126 -14.64 -2.49 3.20
CA LEU A 126 -13.36 -3.10 3.59
C LEU A 126 -12.65 -3.84 2.44
N SER A 127 -13.41 -4.44 1.52
CA SER A 127 -12.83 -5.17 0.37
C SER A 127 -12.05 -4.26 -0.58
N LEU A 128 -12.35 -2.95 -0.64
CA LEU A 128 -11.63 -2.00 -1.50
C LEU A 128 -10.21 -1.77 -0.98
N GLY A 129 -10.07 -1.53 0.32
CA GLY A 129 -8.77 -1.46 0.97
C GLY A 129 -8.02 -2.79 0.89
N ALA A 130 -8.71 -3.92 1.03
CA ALA A 130 -8.10 -5.24 0.87
C ALA A 130 -7.59 -5.49 -0.56
N LEU A 131 -8.36 -5.10 -1.59
CA LEU A 131 -7.96 -5.21 -3.00
C LEU A 131 -6.68 -4.42 -3.27
N LEU A 132 -6.65 -3.14 -2.91
CA LEU A 132 -5.47 -2.29 -3.08
C LEU A 132 -4.29 -2.79 -2.24
N SER A 133 -4.55 -3.29 -1.03
CA SER A 133 -3.53 -3.86 -0.15
C SER A 133 -2.89 -5.11 -0.74
N ALA A 134 -3.70 -6.09 -1.10
CA ALA A 134 -3.24 -7.36 -1.64
C ALA A 134 -2.43 -7.15 -2.92
N HIS A 135 -2.89 -6.26 -3.81
CA HIS A 135 -2.18 -5.98 -5.06
C HIS A 135 -0.78 -5.38 -4.87
N GLN A 136 -0.54 -4.62 -3.80
CA GLN A 136 0.70 -3.83 -3.67
C GLN A 136 1.58 -4.22 -2.48
N SER A 137 1.08 -5.05 -1.57
CA SER A 137 1.81 -5.48 -0.38
C SER A 137 2.14 -6.97 -0.38
N ILE A 138 1.47 -7.77 -1.22
CA ILE A 138 1.68 -9.22 -1.29
C ILE A 138 1.83 -9.67 -2.74
N GLY A 139 0.94 -9.22 -3.62
CA GLY A 139 1.06 -9.38 -5.07
C GLY A 139 2.29 -8.63 -5.53
N VAL A 140 3.27 -9.39 -6.01
CA VAL A 140 4.45 -8.88 -6.72
C VAL A 140 4.20 -9.04 -8.21
#